data_AF-A0A1C9HBK7-F1
#
_entry.id   AF-A0A1C9HBK7-F1
#
_cell.length_a   1.000
_cell.length_b   1.000
_cell.length_c   1.000
_cell.angle_alpha   90.00
_cell.angle_beta   90.00
_cell.angle_gamma   90.00
#
_symmetry.space_group_name_H-M   'P 1'
#
loop_
_entity.id
_entity.type
_entity.pdbx_description
1 polymer ?
#
loop_
_entity_poly.entity_id
_entity_poly.type
_entity_poly.pdbx_seq_one_letter_code
_entity_poly.pdbx_strand_id
1 'polypeptide(L)'
;DQSHILQWISFADSEILPAACTWLFPCLGLMQYNKQSCEKAKEDVKKALKVLNDHLLTRTYLVGERITQADISVFCTLLSLYQHVLDPAFRQPYENVNRWFVTLMHQPQFKAVVGDIALCEKMAQFDAKKFGELQKKGKDVKEKGSKIKEEKPQKAKEEKKKEKPKKEEEEVELPDETEIALAQEPKSKDPFE
;
A
#
# COMPACT_ATOMS: atom_id res chain seq x y z
N ASP A 1 -6.31 -11.00 -22.85
CA ASP A 1 -5.07 -10.31 -22.41
C ASP A 1 -5.32 -9.16 -21.44
N GLN A 2 -6.09 -8.13 -21.81
CA GLN A 2 -6.35 -6.98 -20.92
C GLN A 2 -6.95 -7.38 -19.54
N SER A 3 -7.91 -8.30 -19.52
CA SER A 3 -8.48 -8.82 -18.27
C SER A 3 -7.45 -9.53 -17.39
N HIS A 4 -6.54 -10.32 -17.98
CA HIS A 4 -5.45 -10.97 -17.25
C HIS A 4 -4.43 -9.97 -16.72
N ILE A 5 -4.16 -8.88 -17.46
CA ILE A 5 -3.31 -7.81 -16.96
C ILE A 5 -3.91 -7.19 -15.70
N LEU A 6 -5.20 -6.83 -15.76
CA LEU A 6 -5.91 -6.26 -14.60
C LEU A 6 -5.99 -7.24 -13.43
N GLN A 7 -6.15 -8.54 -13.70
CA GLN A 7 -6.15 -9.58 -12.69
C GLN A 7 -4.83 -9.60 -11.89
N TRP A 8 -3.68 -9.55 -12.58
CA TRP A 8 -2.37 -9.54 -11.90
C TRP A 8 -2.09 -8.25 -11.13
N ILE A 9 -2.54 -7.11 -11.66
CA ILE A 9 -2.45 -5.83 -10.94
C ILE A 9 -3.28 -5.90 -9.66
N SER A 10 -4.54 -6.33 -9.75
CA SER A 10 -5.43 -6.48 -8.59
C SER A 10 -4.88 -7.49 -7.57
N PHE A 11 -4.29 -8.60 -8.04
CA PHE A 11 -3.61 -9.56 -7.19
C PHE A 11 -2.41 -8.95 -6.45
N ALA A 12 -1.61 -8.12 -7.13
CA ALA A 12 -0.50 -7.41 -6.49
C ALA A 12 -0.98 -6.48 -5.37
N ASP A 13 -2.03 -5.71 -5.64
CA ASP A 13 -2.55 -4.70 -4.71
C ASP A 13 -3.31 -5.30 -3.53
N SER A 14 -3.99 -6.43 -3.73
CA SER A 14 -4.87 -7.04 -2.71
C SER A 14 -4.16 -8.12 -1.89
N GLU A 15 -3.34 -8.95 -2.53
CA GLU A 15 -2.76 -10.14 -1.89
C GLU A 15 -1.31 -9.90 -1.43
N ILE A 16 -0.51 -9.21 -2.25
CA ILE A 16 0.92 -9.03 -1.98
C ILE A 16 1.17 -7.78 -1.14
N LEU A 17 0.67 -6.63 -1.59
CA LEU A 17 1.01 -5.34 -1.01
C LEU A 17 0.66 -5.21 0.48
N PRO A 18 -0.54 -5.61 0.96
CA PRO A 18 -0.88 -5.48 2.38
C PRO A 18 -0.03 -6.39 3.27
N ALA A 19 0.25 -7.61 2.81
CA ALA A 19 1.12 -8.55 3.51
C ALA A 19 2.58 -8.04 3.53
N ALA A 20 3.06 -7.49 2.41
CA ALA A 20 4.39 -6.90 2.31
C ALA A 20 4.56 -5.73 3.29
N CYS A 21 3.61 -4.80 3.33
CA CYS A 21 3.63 -3.66 4.26
C CYS A 21 3.61 -4.13 5.73
N THR A 22 2.73 -5.07 6.06
CA THR A 22 2.61 -5.62 7.43
C THR A 22 3.91 -6.26 7.91
N TRP A 23 4.64 -6.93 7.02
CA TRP A 23 5.91 -7.56 7.35
C TRP A 23 7.08 -6.55 7.35
N LEU A 24 7.15 -5.65 6.37
CA LEU A 24 8.29 -4.75 6.18
C LEU A 24 8.29 -3.54 7.10
N PHE A 25 7.14 -2.92 7.36
CA PHE A 25 7.08 -1.67 8.11
C PHE A 25 7.65 -1.78 9.53
N PRO A 26 7.46 -2.89 10.26
CA PRO A 26 8.19 -3.13 11.51
C PRO A 26 9.71 -3.19 11.29
N CYS A 27 10.20 -3.96 10.32
CA CYS A 27 11.64 -4.07 10.03
C CYS A 27 12.29 -2.73 9.67
N LEU A 28 11.52 -1.82 9.07
CA LEU A 28 11.97 -0.46 8.73
C LEU A 28 11.86 0.53 9.89
N GLY A 29 11.25 0.14 11.02
CA GLY A 29 11.03 1.00 12.19
C GLY A 29 9.86 1.99 12.02
N LEU A 30 8.97 1.74 11.06
CA LEU A 30 7.80 2.57 10.78
C LEU A 30 6.58 2.18 11.63
N MET A 31 6.51 0.91 12.03
CA MET A 31 5.42 0.37 12.86
C MET A 31 5.98 -0.47 14.00
N GLN A 32 5.18 -0.64 15.05
CA GLN A 32 5.51 -1.56 16.14
C GLN A 32 5.39 -3.00 15.63
N TYR A 33 6.32 -3.86 16.04
CA TYR A 33 6.28 -5.27 15.69
C TYR A 33 5.14 -6.01 16.42
N ASN A 34 4.25 -6.62 15.64
CA ASN A 34 3.27 -7.58 16.11
C ASN A 34 3.62 -8.96 15.55
N LYS A 35 3.94 -9.90 16.44
CA LYS A 35 4.38 -11.25 16.05
C LYS A 35 3.32 -11.99 15.22
N GLN A 36 2.07 -12.02 15.67
CA GLN A 36 0.99 -12.75 15.01
C GLN A 36 0.70 -12.19 13.62
N SER A 37 0.63 -10.85 13.49
CA SER A 37 0.42 -10.20 12.20
C SER A 37 1.60 -10.43 11.25
N CYS A 38 2.84 -10.39 11.75
CA CYS A 38 4.02 -10.64 10.93
C CYS A 38 4.13 -12.10 10.48
N GLU A 39 3.78 -13.06 11.34
CA GLU A 39 3.78 -14.49 10.98
C GLU A 39 2.70 -14.79 9.93
N LYS A 40 1.50 -14.26 10.10
CA LYS A 40 0.44 -14.36 9.08
C LYS A 40 0.86 -13.71 7.76
N ALA A 41 1.42 -12.50 7.81
CA ALA A 41 1.90 -11.81 6.61
C ALA A 41 2.98 -12.61 5.86
N LYS A 42 3.90 -13.27 6.58
CA LYS A 42 4.88 -14.18 5.98
C LYS A 42 4.22 -15.35 5.27
N GLU A 43 3.19 -15.96 5.87
CA GLU A 43 2.44 -17.05 5.24
C GLU A 43 1.69 -16.60 3.99
N ASP A 44 1.07 -15.42 4.03
CA ASP A 44 0.34 -14.88 2.89
C ASP A 44 1.29 -14.52 1.74
N VAL A 45 2.46 -13.94 2.02
CA VAL A 45 3.52 -13.76 1.02
C VAL A 45 3.98 -15.11 0.43
N LYS A 46 4.16 -16.16 1.25
CA LYS A 46 4.51 -17.50 0.74
C LYS A 46 3.46 -18.06 -0.21
N LYS A 47 2.17 -17.90 0.10
CA LYS A 47 1.06 -18.32 -0.76
C LYS A 47 1.09 -17.55 -2.08
N ALA A 48 1.26 -16.23 -2.02
CA ALA A 48 1.31 -15.39 -3.21
C ALA A 48 2.51 -15.74 -4.11
N LEU A 49 3.70 -15.93 -3.52
CA LEU A 49 4.89 -16.39 -4.25
C LEU A 49 4.69 -17.78 -4.86
N LYS A 50 3.96 -18.67 -4.18
CA LYS A 50 3.63 -19.99 -4.74
C LYS A 50 2.76 -19.85 -5.99
N VAL A 51 1.70 -19.03 -5.94
CA VAL A 51 0.82 -18.77 -7.08
C VAL A 51 1.60 -18.22 -8.26
N LEU A 52 2.48 -17.24 -8.02
CA LEU A 52 3.37 -16.69 -9.05
C LEU A 52 4.34 -17.74 -9.59
N ASN A 53 4.94 -18.56 -8.73
CA ASN A 53 5.91 -19.57 -9.12
C ASN A 53 5.30 -20.65 -10.01
N ASP A 54 4.09 -21.08 -9.69
CA ASP A 54 3.34 -22.06 -10.47
C ASP A 54 2.92 -21.46 -11.82
N HIS A 55 2.46 -20.20 -11.84
CA HIS A 55 2.06 -19.52 -13.08
C HIS A 55 3.24 -19.28 -14.04
N LEU A 56 4.39 -18.90 -13.49
CA LEU A 56 5.63 -18.64 -14.23
C LEU A 56 6.39 -19.92 -14.61
N LEU A 57 5.93 -21.12 -14.21
CA LEU A 57 6.61 -22.37 -14.54
C LEU A 57 6.78 -22.56 -16.05
N THR A 58 5.75 -22.22 -16.82
CA THR A 58 5.73 -22.37 -18.29
C THR A 58 5.72 -21.04 -19.04
N ARG A 59 5.96 -19.92 -18.35
CA ARG A 59 5.81 -18.56 -18.90
C ARG A 59 7.02 -17.70 -18.58
N THR A 60 7.43 -16.89 -19.55
CA THR A 60 8.50 -15.91 -19.38
C THR A 60 8.00 -14.67 -18.64
N TYR A 61 6.79 -14.22 -18.95
CA TYR A 61 6.12 -13.04 -18.36
C TYR A 61 4.74 -13.40 -17.84
N LEU A 62 4.13 -12.51 -17.05
CA LEU A 62 2.83 -12.79 -16.43
C LEU A 62 1.69 -12.89 -17.44
N VAL A 63 1.73 -12.12 -18.53
CA VAL A 63 0.71 -12.14 -19.58
C VAL A 63 1.36 -12.10 -20.96
N GLY A 64 1.15 -13.15 -21.76
CA GLY A 64 1.72 -13.28 -23.10
C GLY A 64 3.24 -13.45 -23.10
N GLU A 65 3.87 -13.08 -24.22
CA GLU A 65 5.31 -13.31 -24.47
C GLU A 65 6.17 -12.03 -24.39
N ARG A 66 5.62 -10.94 -23.85
CA ARG A 66 6.32 -9.66 -23.67
C ARG A 66 5.99 -9.06 -22.32
N ILE A 67 6.86 -8.18 -21.82
CA ILE A 67 6.62 -7.41 -20.59
C ILE A 67 5.34 -6.58 -20.76
N THR A 68 4.45 -6.69 -19.78
CA THR A 68 3.21 -5.92 -19.72
C THR A 68 3.13 -5.13 -18.42
N GLN A 69 2.08 -4.32 -18.27
CA GLN A 69 1.80 -3.62 -17.01
C GLN A 69 1.67 -4.58 -15.82
N ALA A 70 1.22 -5.83 -16.04
CA ALA A 70 1.16 -6.84 -14.99
C ALA A 70 2.55 -7.10 -14.40
N ASP A 71 3.55 -7.29 -15.26
CA ASP A 71 4.92 -7.55 -14.85
C ASP A 71 5.50 -6.39 -14.06
N ILE A 72 5.29 -5.16 -14.54
CA ILE A 72 5.77 -3.94 -13.89
C ILE A 72 5.13 -3.78 -12.50
N SER A 73 3.80 -3.92 -12.40
CA SER A 73 3.09 -3.75 -11.13
C SER A 73 3.50 -4.80 -10.10
N VAL A 74 3.54 -6.09 -10.47
CA VAL A 74 3.96 -7.17 -9.55
C VAL A 74 5.44 -7.05 -9.19
N PHE A 75 6.30 -6.60 -10.11
CA PHE A 75 7.71 -6.36 -9.82
C PHE A 75 7.87 -5.26 -8.77
N CYS A 76 7.18 -4.14 -8.94
CA CYS A 76 7.25 -3.01 -8.01
C CYS A 76 6.76 -3.39 -6.60
N THR A 77 5.71 -4.20 -6.48
CA THR A 77 5.23 -4.65 -5.15
C THR A 77 6.18 -5.63 -4.49
N LEU A 78 6.84 -6.50 -5.26
CA LEU A 78 7.82 -7.46 -4.74
C LEU A 78 9.20 -6.85 -4.48
N LEU A 79 9.52 -5.69 -5.07
CA LEU A 79 10.84 -5.08 -4.99
C LEU A 79 11.35 -4.92 -3.55
N SER A 80 10.55 -4.30 -2.70
CA SER A 80 10.93 -4.07 -1.29
C SER A 80 11.07 -5.39 -0.51
N LEU A 81 10.30 -6.41 -0.87
CA LEU A 81 10.43 -7.74 -0.26
C LEU A 81 11.78 -8.37 -0.63
N TYR A 82 12.15 -8.33 -1.92
CA TYR A 82 13.43 -8.83 -2.41
C TYR A 82 14.63 -8.08 -1.85
N GLN A 83 14.51 -6.78 -1.57
CA GLN A 83 15.60 -5.97 -1.01
C GLN A 83 15.79 -6.19 0.50
N HIS A 84 14.73 -6.52 1.25
CA HIS A 84 14.80 -6.47 2.71
C HIS A 84 14.56 -7.80 3.42
N VAL A 85 13.67 -8.67 2.93
CA VAL A 85 13.21 -9.84 3.72
C VAL A 85 13.31 -11.19 3.02
N LEU A 86 13.33 -11.23 1.68
CA LEU A 86 13.48 -12.48 0.92
C LEU A 86 14.95 -12.87 0.80
N ASP A 87 15.48 -13.43 1.89
CA ASP A 87 16.83 -14.00 1.92
C ASP A 87 16.95 -15.24 1.01
N PRO A 88 18.17 -15.73 0.73
CA PRO A 88 18.37 -16.86 -0.17
C PRO A 88 17.58 -18.11 0.22
N ALA A 89 17.47 -18.41 1.51
CA ALA A 89 16.75 -19.58 2.01
C ALA A 89 15.24 -19.46 1.78
N PHE A 90 14.64 -18.29 2.02
CA PHE A 90 13.22 -18.08 1.81
C PHE A 90 12.84 -18.12 0.33
N ARG A 91 13.69 -17.59 -0.55
CA ARG A 91 13.40 -17.54 -1.99
C ARG A 91 13.74 -18.82 -2.75
N GLN A 92 14.56 -19.70 -2.17
CA GLN A 92 15.00 -20.94 -2.83
C GLN A 92 13.86 -21.79 -3.43
N PRO A 93 12.68 -21.97 -2.78
CA PRO A 93 11.58 -22.74 -3.36
C PRO A 93 10.89 -22.09 -4.57
N TYR A 94 11.13 -20.81 -4.82
CA TYR A 94 10.40 -19.99 -5.80
C TYR A 94 11.28 -19.64 -7.01
N GLU A 95 11.95 -20.64 -7.58
CA GLU A 95 12.93 -20.48 -8.66
C GLU A 95 12.39 -19.73 -9.89
N ASN A 96 11.12 -19.99 -10.25
CA ASN A 96 10.50 -19.35 -11.42
C ASN A 96 10.26 -17.87 -11.19
N VAL A 97 9.85 -17.50 -9.97
CA VAL A 97 9.68 -16.08 -9.58
C VAL A 97 11.03 -15.39 -9.53
N ASN A 98 12.05 -16.05 -8.96
CA ASN A 98 13.41 -15.50 -8.91
C ASN A 98 13.97 -15.25 -10.31
N ARG A 99 13.83 -16.21 -11.24
CA ARG A 99 14.22 -16.03 -12.64
C ARG A 99 13.50 -14.84 -13.27
N TRP A 100 12.18 -14.76 -13.13
CA TRP A 100 11.38 -13.68 -13.70
C TRP A 100 11.79 -12.32 -13.11
N PHE A 101 11.95 -12.22 -11.80
CA PHE A 101 12.34 -10.98 -11.12
C PHE A 101 13.73 -10.51 -11.55
N VAL A 102 14.70 -11.44 -11.63
CA VAL A 102 16.07 -11.16 -12.11
C VAL A 102 16.08 -10.79 -13.60
N THR A 103 15.21 -11.39 -14.41
CA THR A 103 15.06 -11.00 -15.82
C THR A 103 14.57 -9.57 -15.96
N LEU A 104 13.59 -9.14 -15.15
CA LEU A 104 13.03 -7.79 -15.19
C LEU A 104 13.99 -6.74 -14.65
N MET A 105 14.67 -6.98 -13.52
CA MET A 105 15.59 -5.98 -12.95
C MET A 105 16.75 -5.60 -13.88
N HIS A 106 17.17 -6.53 -14.74
CA HIS A 106 18.28 -6.31 -15.68
C HIS A 106 17.84 -5.65 -16.99
N GLN A 107 16.53 -5.44 -17.20
CA GLN A 107 16.07 -4.68 -18.35
C GLN A 107 16.50 -3.21 -18.22
N PRO A 108 16.98 -2.58 -19.30
CA PRO A 108 17.43 -1.19 -19.26
C PRO A 108 16.37 -0.22 -18.72
N GLN A 109 15.09 -0.46 -19.04
CA GLN A 109 13.97 0.39 -18.60
C GLN A 109 13.75 0.31 -17.10
N PHE A 110 13.91 -0.89 -16.51
CA PHE A 110 13.83 -1.06 -15.06
C PHE A 110 15.05 -0.42 -14.40
N LYS A 111 16.25 -0.76 -14.87
CA LYS A 111 17.50 -0.21 -14.31
C LYS A 111 17.55 1.32 -14.35
N ALA A 112 16.99 1.95 -15.37
CA ALA A 112 16.90 3.41 -15.46
C ALA A 112 16.05 4.05 -14.34
N VAL A 113 15.10 3.32 -13.75
CA VAL A 113 14.17 3.83 -12.73
C VAL A 113 14.57 3.36 -11.33
N VAL A 114 14.81 2.06 -11.15
CA VAL A 114 15.09 1.47 -9.83
C VAL A 114 16.59 1.40 -9.51
N GLY A 115 17.46 1.61 -10.48
CA GLY A 115 18.91 1.51 -10.32
C GLY A 115 19.40 0.07 -10.14
N ASP A 116 20.58 -0.07 -9.53
CA ASP A 116 21.14 -1.37 -9.17
C ASP A 116 20.47 -1.92 -7.91
N ILE A 117 19.78 -3.05 -8.05
CA ILE A 117 19.05 -3.69 -6.95
C ILE A 117 19.96 -4.71 -6.27
N ALA A 118 20.30 -4.45 -5.00
CA ALA A 118 20.92 -5.45 -4.13
C ALA A 118 19.83 -6.36 -3.53
N LEU A 119 19.92 -7.66 -3.79
CA LEU A 119 19.02 -8.65 -3.21
C LEU A 119 19.37 -8.91 -1.75
N CYS A 120 18.35 -9.14 -0.93
CA CYS A 120 18.50 -9.47 0.48
C CYS A 120 19.36 -10.73 0.66
N GLU A 121 20.40 -10.63 1.50
CA GLU A 121 21.22 -11.75 1.93
C GLU A 121 20.78 -12.28 3.30
N LYS A 122 20.29 -11.39 4.17
CA LYS A 122 19.80 -11.70 5.51
C LYS A 122 18.51 -10.96 5.77
N MET A 123 17.48 -11.71 6.16
CA MET A 123 16.15 -11.18 6.45
C MET A 123 16.22 -10.04 7.48
N ALA A 124 15.70 -8.87 7.12
CA ALA A 124 15.57 -7.73 8.02
C ALA A 124 14.67 -8.10 9.21
N GLN A 125 15.05 -7.62 10.39
CA GLN A 125 14.33 -7.85 11.64
C GLN A 125 13.97 -6.52 12.28
N PHE A 126 12.94 -6.53 13.12
CA PHE A 126 12.54 -5.37 13.90
C PHE A 126 13.65 -4.95 14.88
N ASP A 127 13.97 -3.66 14.88
CA ASP A 127 14.86 -3.04 15.85
C ASP A 127 14.11 -1.99 16.67
N ALA A 128 13.95 -2.27 17.96
CA ALA A 128 13.26 -1.40 18.91
C ALA A 128 13.92 -0.03 19.06
N LYS A 129 15.24 0.07 18.92
CA LYS A 129 15.97 1.35 18.99
C LYS A 129 15.66 2.20 17.77
N LYS A 130 15.76 1.62 16.58
CA LYS A 130 15.42 2.29 15.30
C LYS A 130 13.98 2.80 15.30
N PHE A 131 13.04 1.99 15.79
CA PHE A 131 11.64 2.40 15.94
C PHE A 131 11.49 3.61 16.89
N GLY A 132 12.15 3.57 18.05
CA GLY A 132 12.10 4.67 19.03
C GLY A 132 12.68 5.99 18.50
N GLU A 133 13.75 5.94 17.70
CA GLU A 133 14.37 7.12 17.09
C GLU A 133 13.49 7.76 16.00
N LEU A 134 12.90 6.95 15.14
CA LEU A 134 12.00 7.41 14.07
C LEU A 134 10.71 8.02 14.62
N GLN A 135 10.15 7.43 15.69
CA GLN A 135 8.96 7.94 16.36
C GLN A 135 9.20 9.31 17.01
N LYS A 136 10.39 9.55 17.59
CA LYS A 136 10.76 10.85 18.15
C LYS A 136 10.83 11.92 17.05
N LYS A 137 11.57 11.64 15.97
CA LYS A 137 11.69 12.56 14.81
C LYS A 137 10.33 12.86 14.14
N GLY A 138 9.42 11.89 14.08
CA GLY A 138 8.08 12.09 13.52
C GLY A 138 7.20 13.03 14.34
N LYS A 139 7.37 13.09 15.66
CA LYS A 139 6.65 14.03 16.54
C LYS A 139 7.14 15.47 16.36
N ASP A 140 8.45 15.68 16.19
CA ASP A 140 9.05 17.01 15.98
C ASP A 140 8.58 17.70 14.70
N VAL A 141 8.23 16.94 13.65
CA VAL A 141 7.72 17.48 12.38
C VAL A 141 6.24 17.85 12.47
N LYS A 142 5.44 17.11 13.27
CA LYS A 142 4.00 17.36 13.40
C LYS A 142 3.71 18.65 14.20
N GLU A 143 4.61 19.08 15.09
CA GLU A 143 4.48 20.36 15.80
C GLU A 143 4.78 21.61 14.94
N LYS A 144 5.57 21.48 13.85
CA LYS A 144 5.91 22.64 12.99
C LYS A 144 4.93 22.91 11.85
N GLY A 145 4.02 21.99 11.53
CA GLY A 145 3.08 22.09 10.41
C GLY A 145 1.80 22.90 10.66
N SER A 146 1.43 23.16 11.93
CA SER A 146 0.12 23.75 12.27
C SER A 146 0.06 25.29 12.30
N LYS A 147 1.03 26.02 11.70
CA LYS A 147 1.10 27.49 11.80
C LYS A 147 0.90 28.31 10.52
N ILE A 148 0.51 27.72 9.38
CA ILE A 148 0.27 28.50 8.16
C ILE A 148 -1.07 28.11 7.54
N LYS A 149 -2.15 28.80 7.93
CA LYS A 149 -3.31 29.15 7.09
C LYS A 149 -4.33 29.97 7.89
N GLU A 150 -4.03 31.26 8.08
CA GLU A 150 -5.05 32.30 8.19
C GLU A 150 -4.51 33.57 7.52
N GLU A 151 -4.92 33.81 6.27
CA GLU A 151 -4.99 35.17 5.72
C GLU A 151 -6.04 35.20 4.60
N LYS A 152 -7.19 35.81 4.90
CA LYS A 152 -8.21 36.24 3.93
C LYS A 152 -7.70 37.44 3.14
N PRO A 153 -8.14 37.62 1.88
CA PRO A 153 -8.38 38.96 1.36
C PRO A 153 -9.85 39.15 0.97
N GLN A 154 -10.46 40.18 1.57
CA GLN A 154 -11.74 40.76 1.20
C GLN A 154 -11.54 41.97 0.25
N LYS A 155 -12.54 42.19 -0.62
CA LYS A 155 -12.96 43.42 -1.32
C LYS A 155 -12.34 43.76 -2.69
N ALA A 156 -13.20 43.63 -3.71
CA ALA A 156 -13.69 44.79 -4.47
C ALA A 156 -15.13 44.53 -5.01
N LYS A 157 -16.11 45.23 -4.42
CA LYS A 157 -17.36 45.68 -5.07
C LYS A 157 -16.97 46.69 -6.17
N GLU A 158 -17.72 47.06 -7.21
CA GLU A 158 -19.16 47.25 -7.37
C GLU A 158 -19.47 47.66 -8.83
N GLU A 159 -20.73 47.47 -9.24
CA GLU A 159 -21.45 48.07 -10.39
C GLU A 159 -21.16 47.54 -11.82
N LYS A 160 -22.13 47.13 -12.65
CA LYS A 160 -23.59 47.33 -12.73
C LYS A 160 -24.25 46.23 -13.60
N LYS A 161 -25.30 45.54 -13.11
CA LYS A 161 -26.73 45.57 -13.57
C LYS A 161 -26.96 45.23 -15.07
N LYS A 162 -27.80 44.30 -15.51
CA LYS A 162 -29.08 43.66 -15.08
C LYS A 162 -29.06 42.21 -15.63
N GLU A 163 -29.74 41.17 -15.16
CA GLU A 163 -31.14 41.02 -14.73
C GLU A 163 -31.27 39.64 -14.03
N LYS A 164 -32.10 39.55 -13.00
CA LYS A 164 -32.26 38.43 -12.03
C LYS A 164 -33.59 37.70 -12.32
N PRO A 165 -33.81 36.44 -11.88
CA PRO A 165 -34.16 36.11 -10.46
C PRO A 165 -33.54 34.78 -9.96
N LYS A 166 -32.88 34.59 -8.80
CA LYS A 166 -33.08 34.76 -7.32
C LYS A 166 -34.06 33.79 -6.61
N LYS A 167 -33.50 32.85 -5.81
CA LYS A 167 -33.88 32.41 -4.43
C LYS A 167 -32.67 31.61 -3.85
N GLU A 168 -31.88 32.15 -2.91
CA GLU A 168 -31.93 32.03 -1.41
C GLU A 168 -31.46 30.64 -0.92
N GLU A 169 -30.21 30.50 -0.41
CA GLU A 169 -29.73 30.59 1.01
C GLU A 169 -30.31 29.45 1.89
N GLU A 170 -29.54 28.57 2.53
CA GLU A 170 -28.81 28.82 3.79
C GLU A 170 -27.83 27.67 4.14
N GLU A 171 -26.87 28.00 5.00
CA GLU A 171 -25.76 27.27 5.61
C GLU A 171 -26.21 26.25 6.69
N VAL A 172 -25.41 25.22 7.03
CA VAL A 172 -25.14 24.66 8.39
C VAL A 172 -24.36 23.32 8.31
N GLU A 173 -23.43 23.18 9.26
CA GLU A 173 -22.45 22.11 9.53
C GLU A 173 -23.03 20.73 9.97
N LEU A 174 -22.11 19.74 10.02
CA LEU A 174 -22.08 18.49 10.84
C LEU A 174 -22.78 17.22 10.28
N PRO A 175 -22.40 16.01 10.73
CA PRO A 175 -21.18 15.23 10.46
C PRO A 175 -21.47 13.90 9.71
N ASP A 176 -20.43 13.28 9.13
CA ASP A 176 -20.50 12.11 8.24
C ASP A 176 -21.09 10.84 8.90
N GLU A 177 -22.01 10.19 8.19
CA GLU A 177 -23.08 9.27 8.67
C GLU A 177 -22.62 7.88 9.16
N THR A 178 -21.33 7.65 9.35
CA THR A 178 -20.81 6.29 9.61
C THR A 178 -20.69 5.91 11.09
N GLU A 179 -20.62 6.88 12.00
CA GLU A 179 -20.52 6.65 13.45
C GLU A 179 -21.89 6.48 14.14
N ILE A 180 -22.99 6.99 13.54
CA ILE A 180 -24.35 6.93 14.14
C ILE A 180 -25.00 5.56 13.92
N ALA A 181 -24.60 4.82 12.87
CA ALA A 181 -25.19 3.51 12.54
C ALA A 181 -24.73 2.35 13.45
N LEU A 182 -23.63 2.50 14.21
CA LEU A 182 -23.10 1.43 15.07
C LEU A 182 -23.65 1.45 16.52
N ALA A 183 -24.40 2.48 16.91
CA ALA A 183 -24.77 2.72 18.31
C ALA A 183 -26.22 2.35 18.69
N GLN A 184 -27.03 1.80 17.77
CA GLN A 184 -28.45 1.51 18.03
C GLN A 184 -28.89 0.10 17.58
N GLU A 185 -28.24 -0.95 18.08
CA GLU A 185 -28.90 -2.27 18.16
C GLU A 185 -29.60 -2.42 19.53
N PRO A 186 -30.94 -2.42 19.61
CA PRO A 186 -31.64 -2.73 20.85
C PRO A 186 -31.66 -4.25 21.11
N LYS A 187 -31.21 -4.64 22.31
CA LYS A 187 -31.34 -5.99 22.86
C LYS A 187 -32.82 -6.34 23.13
N SER A 188 -33.20 -7.51 22.64
CA SER A 188 -34.46 -8.24 22.87
C SER A 188 -34.93 -8.28 24.34
N LYS A 189 -36.24 -8.05 24.56
CA LYS A 189 -37.06 -8.76 25.54
C LYS A 189 -38.47 -9.02 24.97
N ASP A 190 -38.92 -10.25 25.17
CA ASP A 190 -40.07 -10.99 24.62
C ASP A 190 -41.45 -10.40 25.04
N PRO A 191 -42.51 -10.42 24.20
CA PRO A 191 -43.77 -9.73 24.50
C PRO A 191 -44.92 -10.63 25.03
N PHE A 192 -44.63 -11.68 25.81
CA PHE A 192 -45.67 -12.53 26.45
C PHE A 192 -45.46 -12.80 27.97
N GLU A 193 -44.99 -11.80 28.73
CA GLU A 193 -45.18 -11.73 30.20
C GLU A 193 -45.75 -10.37 30.62
#